data_AF-A0A3R7TTW2-F1
#
_entry.id   AF-A0A3R7TTW2-F1
#
_cell.length_a   1.000
_cell.length_b   1.000
_cell.length_c   1.000
_cell.angle_alpha   90.00
_cell.angle_beta   90.00
_cell.angle_gamma   90.00
#
_symmetry.space_group_name_H-M   'P 1'
#
loop_
_entity.id
_entity.type
_entity.pdbx_description
1 polymer ?
#
loop_
_entity_poly.entity_id
_entity_poly.type
_entity_poly.pdbx_seq_one_letter_code
_entity_poly.pdbx_strand_id
1 'polypeptide(L)'
;MEEAIVIAGDANPSIIINIEYGGRDSSDQMRISPFGGHGGVVGGSEPDTEDIVWLPGDIGLQIQILFSSIISLASAGYPGCIGCVDVEPWSEREWRSVVKN
;
A
#
# COMPACT_ATOMS: atom_id res chain seq x y z
N MET A 1 -16.41 6.51 -43.91
CA MET A 1 -15.39 6.99 -42.96
C MET A 1 -16.18 7.38 -41.73
N GLU A 2 -16.30 6.46 -40.78
CA GLU A 2 -17.06 6.70 -39.54
C GLU A 2 -16.09 7.33 -38.54
N GLU A 3 -16.25 8.64 -38.31
CA GLU A 3 -15.58 9.32 -37.21
C GLU A 3 -16.38 9.05 -35.93
N ALA A 4 -15.75 8.47 -34.91
CA ALA A 4 -16.36 8.28 -33.61
C ALA A 4 -16.69 9.65 -32.99
N ILE A 5 -17.97 9.90 -32.70
CA ILE A 5 -18.51 11.20 -32.23
C ILE A 5 -18.29 11.43 -30.73
N VAL A 6 -17.74 10.47 -29.97
CA VAL A 6 -17.45 10.65 -28.54
C VAL A 6 -16.12 10.01 -28.17
N ILE A 7 -15.17 10.84 -27.74
CA ILE A 7 -13.94 10.43 -27.06
C ILE A 7 -14.19 10.65 -25.57
N ALA A 8 -14.37 9.56 -24.81
CA ALA A 8 -14.37 9.62 -23.35
C ALA A 8 -12.91 9.43 -22.88
N GLY A 9 -12.32 10.49 -22.36
CA GLY A 9 -11.03 10.45 -21.67
C GLY A 9 -11.26 10.58 -20.18
N ASP A 10 -10.67 9.68 -19.39
CA ASP A 10 -10.58 9.88 -17.95
C ASP A 10 -9.65 11.07 -17.70
N ALA A 11 -10.23 12.19 -17.30
CA ALA A 11 -9.50 13.36 -16.86
C ALA A 11 -9.17 13.23 -15.37
N ASN A 12 -8.72 12.05 -14.89
CA ASN A 12 -8.39 11.91 -13.48
C ASN A 12 -7.12 12.71 -13.17
N PRO A 13 -7.24 13.87 -12.50
CA PRO A 13 -6.16 14.81 -12.36
C PRO A 13 -5.35 14.40 -11.14
N SER A 14 -4.04 14.15 -11.32
CA SER A 14 -3.05 14.02 -10.24
C SER A 14 -3.38 12.99 -9.14
N ILE A 15 -2.71 11.84 -9.17
CA ILE A 15 -2.71 10.88 -8.06
C ILE A 15 -2.14 11.58 -6.80
N ILE A 16 -2.99 11.88 -5.81
CA ILE A 16 -2.58 12.43 -4.51
C ILE A 16 -2.49 11.29 -3.51
N ILE A 17 -1.26 10.88 -3.18
CA ILE A 17 -0.99 9.87 -2.15
C ILE A 17 -0.66 10.61 -0.86
N ASN A 18 -1.52 10.47 0.16
CA ASN A 18 -1.24 11.00 1.49
C ASN A 18 -0.96 9.85 2.47
N ILE A 19 0.31 9.69 2.85
CA ILE A 19 0.75 8.71 3.83
C ILE A 19 1.48 9.45 4.94
N GLU A 20 1.01 9.27 6.16
CA GLU A 20 1.71 9.72 7.35
C GLU A 20 2.71 8.65 7.75
N TYR A 21 3.98 9.02 7.93
CA TYR A 21 5.00 8.12 8.45
C TYR A 21 5.60 8.67 9.74
N GLY A 22 5.80 7.78 10.70
CA GLY A 22 6.55 8.07 11.92
C GLY A 22 8.05 8.08 11.67
N GLY A 23 8.81 8.66 12.60
CA GLY A 23 10.25 8.42 12.68
C GLY A 23 10.56 6.94 12.97
N ARG A 24 11.81 6.54 12.74
CA ARG A 24 12.31 5.23 13.16
C ARG A 24 12.30 5.13 14.68
N ASP A 25 11.69 4.08 15.22
CA ASP A 25 11.67 3.83 16.66
C ASP A 25 12.92 3.09 17.14
N SER A 26 12.98 2.79 18.44
CA SER A 26 14.10 2.06 19.06
C SER A 26 14.25 0.61 18.59
N SER A 27 13.25 0.08 17.88
CA SER A 27 13.21 -1.29 17.36
C SER A 27 13.51 -1.36 15.86
N ASP A 28 14.03 -0.26 15.30
CA ASP A 28 14.30 -0.11 13.88
C ASP A 28 13.05 -0.18 12.99
N GLN A 29 11.87 0.08 13.55
CA GLN A 29 10.60 0.05 12.84
C GLN A 29 10.16 1.45 12.45
N MET A 30 9.45 1.56 11.33
CA MET A 30 8.76 2.76 10.90
C MET A 30 7.26 2.47 10.80
N ARG A 31 6.45 3.24 11.54
CA ARG A 31 4.99 3.17 11.42
C ARG A 31 4.52 4.00 10.23
N ILE A 32 3.61 3.44 9.45
CA ILE A 32 2.90 4.13 8.37
C ILE A 32 1.41 4.12 8.69
N SER A 33 0.74 5.25 8.47
CA SER A 33 -0.69 5.42 8.72
C SER A 33 -1.33 6.08 7.50
N PRO A 34 -2.03 5.32 6.64
CA PRO A 34 -2.79 5.92 5.56
C PRO A 34 -4.02 6.62 6.13
N PHE A 35 -4.18 7.91 5.86
CA PHE A 35 -5.33 8.72 6.25
C PHE A 35 -5.73 8.62 7.74
N GLY A 36 -4.76 8.51 8.65
CA GLY A 36 -5.02 8.36 10.10
C GLY A 36 -5.63 7.01 10.52
N GLY A 37 -5.67 6.02 9.62
CA GLY A 37 -6.13 4.66 9.92
C GLY A 37 -5.09 3.82 10.69
N HIS A 38 -5.51 2.62 11.10
CA HIS A 38 -4.61 1.57 11.59
C HIS A 38 -3.79 1.06 10.41
N GLY A 39 -2.64 1.69 10.15
CA GLY A 39 -1.79 1.34 9.03
C GLY A 39 -0.90 0.14 9.31
N GLY A 40 0.39 0.28 9.09
CA GLY A 40 1.34 -0.83 9.15
C GLY A 40 2.68 -0.44 9.77
N VAL A 41 3.56 -1.43 9.86
CA VAL A 41 4.96 -1.25 10.26
C VAL A 41 5.90 -1.73 9.15
N VAL A 42 7.00 -1.02 8.97
CA VAL A 42 8.04 -1.33 8.00
C VAL A 42 9.36 -1.54 8.74
N GLY A 43 10.05 -2.62 8.41
CA GLY A 43 11.33 -2.98 9.01
C GLY A 43 11.22 -3.58 10.40
N GLY A 44 12.35 -3.60 11.12
CA GLY A 44 12.51 -4.22 12.43
C GLY A 44 12.15 -5.72 12.46
N SER A 45 11.84 -6.20 13.67
CA SER A 45 11.38 -7.57 13.90
C SER A 45 9.88 -7.73 13.64
N GLU A 46 9.47 -8.97 13.37
CA GLU A 46 8.06 -9.34 13.24
C GLU A 46 7.25 -8.88 14.47
N PRO A 47 6.12 -8.17 14.29
CA PRO A 47 5.22 -7.83 15.40
C PRO A 47 4.53 -9.05 16.00
N ASP A 48 4.37 -9.07 17.31
CA ASP A 48 3.68 -10.16 18.02
C ASP A 48 2.19 -10.30 17.66
N THR A 49 1.60 -9.27 17.06
CA THR A 49 0.19 -9.25 16.62
C THR A 49 0.07 -9.40 15.11
N GLU A 50 -0.99 -10.06 14.68
CA GLU A 50 -1.42 -10.22 13.28
C GLU A 50 -2.39 -9.10 12.85
N ASP A 51 -2.77 -8.19 13.76
CA ASP A 51 -3.70 -7.07 13.46
C ASP A 51 -3.02 -5.91 12.72
N ILE A 52 -1.70 -5.99 12.51
CA ILE A 52 -0.90 -4.94 11.88
C ILE A 52 -0.19 -5.53 10.67
N VAL A 53 -0.33 -4.85 9.53
CA VAL A 53 0.41 -5.18 8.31
C VAL A 53 1.90 -4.93 8.54
N TRP A 54 2.73 -5.94 8.30
CA TRP A 54 4.17 -5.84 8.43
C TRP A 54 4.90 -6.03 7.10
N LEU A 55 5.78 -5.07 6.78
CA LEU A 55 6.68 -5.12 5.64
C LEU A 55 8.12 -5.38 6.14
N PRO A 56 8.63 -6.61 6.06
CA PRO A 56 9.97 -6.95 6.56
C PRO A 56 11.09 -6.37 5.70
N GLY A 57 12.25 -6.13 6.30
CA GLY A 57 13.48 -5.75 5.57
C GLY A 57 13.84 -4.27 5.67
N ASP A 58 14.64 -3.78 4.71
CA ASP A 58 15.13 -2.40 4.73
C ASP A 58 13.98 -1.40 4.55
N ILE A 59 13.89 -0.44 5.47
CA ILE A 59 12.82 0.57 5.46
C ILE A 59 12.81 1.38 4.17
N GLY A 60 13.98 1.81 3.68
CA GLY A 60 14.07 2.63 2.47
C GLY A 60 13.57 1.88 1.24
N LEU A 61 14.00 0.63 1.09
CA LEU A 61 13.58 -0.24 0.00
C LEU A 61 12.09 -0.55 0.05
N GLN A 62 11.57 -0.94 1.22
CA GLN A 62 10.16 -1.30 1.38
C GLN A 62 9.23 -0.10 1.13
N ILE A 63 9.61 1.09 1.60
CA ILE A 63 8.88 2.32 1.30
C ILE A 63 8.87 2.58 -0.21
N GLN A 64 10.00 2.45 -0.90
CA GLN A 64 10.05 2.62 -2.37
C GLN A 64 9.14 1.62 -3.10
N ILE A 65 9.16 0.35 -2.70
CA ILE A 65 8.31 -0.70 -3.29
C ILE A 65 6.83 -0.40 -3.05
N LEU A 66 6.46 -0.01 -1.83
CA LEU A 66 5.09 0.36 -1.47
C LEU A 66 4.58 1.51 -2.35
N PHE A 67 5.33 2.62 -2.43
CA PHE A 67 4.93 3.77 -3.25
C PHE A 67 4.86 3.42 -4.74
N SER A 68 5.82 2.66 -5.25
CA SER A 68 5.80 2.18 -6.65
C SER A 68 4.55 1.36 -6.95
N SER A 69 4.15 0.49 -6.01
CA SER A 69 2.95 -0.35 -6.13
C SER A 69 1.67 0.50 -6.11
N ILE A 70 1.57 1.47 -5.19
CA ILE A 70 0.43 2.39 -5.11
C ILE A 70 0.28 3.20 -6.41
N ILE A 71 1.38 3.76 -6.91
CA ILE A 71 1.38 4.52 -8.17
C ILE A 71 0.95 3.63 -9.33
N SER A 72 1.46 2.40 -9.39
CA SER A 72 1.13 1.44 -10.45
C SER A 72 -0.35 1.07 -10.45
N LEU A 73 -0.92 0.79 -9.28
CA LEU A 73 -2.34 0.50 -9.11
C LEU A 73 -3.22 1.69 -9.50
N ALA A 74 -2.89 2.89 -9.00
CA ALA A 74 -3.62 4.10 -9.31
C ALA A 74 -3.57 4.44 -10.81
N SER A 75 -2.40 4.27 -11.44
CA SER A 75 -2.22 4.51 -12.90
C SER A 75 -2.98 3.50 -13.76
N ALA A 76 -3.23 2.29 -13.24
CA ALA A 76 -4.05 1.28 -13.89
C ALA A 76 -5.57 1.48 -13.68
N GLY A 77 -5.98 2.59 -13.04
CA GLY A 77 -7.39 2.86 -12.75
C GLY A 77 -7.93 2.13 -11.51
N TYR A 78 -7.03 1.62 -10.65
CA TYR A 78 -7.37 1.02 -9.36
C TYR A 78 -6.89 1.94 -8.21
N PRO A 79 -7.57 3.07 -7.96
CA PRO A 79 -7.14 4.04 -6.93
C PRO A 79 -7.29 3.55 -5.48
N GLY A 80 -7.56 2.25 -5.26
CA GLY A 80 -7.73 1.65 -3.94
C GLY A 80 -9.11 1.96 -3.36
N CYS A 81 -10.14 1.25 -3.79
CA CYS A 81 -11.40 1.21 -3.04
C CYS A 81 -11.37 0.08 -2.01
N ILE A 82 -11.74 0.41 -0.77
CA ILE A 82 -11.90 -0.54 0.33
C ILE A 82 -12.93 -1.60 -0.12
N GLY A 83 -12.50 -2.87 -0.21
CA GLY A 83 -13.35 -4.00 -0.60
C GLY A 83 -13.50 -4.27 -2.11
N CYS A 84 -12.75 -3.57 -2.98
CA CYS A 84 -12.82 -3.80 -4.43
C CYS A 84 -11.82 -4.81 -4.98
N VAL A 85 -10.69 -4.98 -4.29
CA VAL A 85 -9.58 -5.78 -4.83
C VAL A 85 -9.72 -7.25 -4.45
N ASP A 86 -10.34 -7.56 -3.31
CA ASP A 86 -10.69 -8.94 -2.95
C ASP A 86 -11.91 -9.00 -2.02
N VAL A 87 -12.71 -10.06 -2.21
CA VAL A 87 -13.86 -10.42 -1.35
C VAL A 87 -13.38 -11.08 -0.05
N GLU A 88 -12.16 -11.63 -0.08
CA GLU A 88 -11.54 -12.30 1.05
C GLU A 88 -10.81 -11.28 1.94
N PRO A 89 -10.99 -11.38 3.27
CA PRO A 89 -10.27 -10.52 4.21
C PRO A 89 -8.77 -10.83 4.17
N TRP A 90 -7.95 -9.78 4.27
CA TRP A 90 -6.50 -9.93 4.42
C TRP A 90 -6.15 -10.82 5.62
N SER A 91 -5.23 -11.76 5.43
CA SER A 91 -4.66 -12.60 6.48
C SER A 91 -3.17 -12.31 6.63
N GLU A 92 -2.82 -11.55 7.67
CA GLU A 92 -1.43 -11.23 7.96
C GLU A 92 -0.60 -12.48 8.23
N ARG A 93 -1.20 -13.49 8.89
CA ARG A 93 -0.55 -14.78 9.13
C ARG A 93 -0.16 -15.48 7.83
N GLU A 94 -1.06 -15.52 6.86
CA GLU A 94 -0.80 -16.16 5.57
C GLU A 94 0.25 -15.38 4.78
N TRP A 95 0.16 -14.05 4.77
CA TRP A 95 1.16 -13.18 4.16
C TRP A 95 2.56 -13.43 4.73
N ARG A 96 2.72 -13.40 6.06
CA ARG A 96 4.02 -13.65 6.71
C ARG A 96 4.57 -15.05 6.45
N SER A 97 3.71 -16.03 6.14
CA SER A 97 4.15 -17.38 5.79
C SER A 97 4.87 -17.44 4.43
N VAL A 98 4.57 -16.52 3.51
CA VAL A 98 5.11 -16.51 2.14
C VAL A 98 6.20 -15.45 1.91
N VAL A 99 6.29 -14.41 2.74
CA VAL A 99 7.26 -13.31 2.62
C VAL A 99 8.55 -13.58 3.41
N LYS A 100 8.86 -14.85 3.69
CA LYS A 100 10.05 -15.19 4.46
C LYS A 100 11.31 -14.76 3.69
N ASN A 101 12.13 -13.94 4.35
CA ASN A 101 13.49 -13.59 3.94
C ASN A 101 14.35 -14.84 3.72
#